data_AF-A0A9W8G2D8-F1
#
_entry.id   AF-A0A9W8G2D8-F1
#
_cell.length_a   1.000
_cell.length_b   1.000
_cell.length_c   1.000
_cell.angle_alpha   90.00
_cell.angle_beta   90.00
_cell.angle_gamma   90.00
#
_symmetry.space_group_name_H-M   'P 1'
#
loop_
_entity.id
_entity.type
_entity.pdbx_description
1 polymer ?
#
loop_
_entity_poly.entity_id
_entity_poly.type
_entity_poly.pdbx_seq_one_letter_code
_entity_poly.pdbx_strand_id
1 'polypeptide(L)'
;PKPVENDGSRNISNANLEDTKTEDEYNLARLQEVVEQEGIASNSNLSALQGKLVEAEEREEGYVKLEVWQNEQAMQNQNAAYWLGIYVAFCFIEIVWAMMQWVVTFIGGLKASRNIHNQLLHSIVHATPRFFDTTPVGRIINRFSRDMQTVDFGIVSMVVSWFSGIMSLVVTFIIISSIIPMFTIGAMIISISYAVIAFYYLNTSRELKRLESNSMSPLLSLFDEVINGVSTIRAFNAKKYYIMEALNRINQIMQFGQLTDGLQRVLILQVQ
;
A
#
# COMPACT_ATOMS: atom_id res chain seq x y z
N PRO A 1 29.37 18.91 -39.73
CA PRO A 1 28.11 19.35 -40.39
C PRO A 1 26.89 19.04 -39.51
N LYS A 2 26.40 20.08 -38.83
CA LYS A 2 25.11 20.33 -38.13
C LYS A 2 24.33 19.16 -37.47
N PRO A 3 23.88 19.32 -36.20
CA PRO A 3 22.90 18.44 -35.60
C PRO A 3 21.48 18.77 -36.08
N VAL A 4 20.64 17.74 -36.10
CA VAL A 4 19.21 17.79 -36.43
C VAL A 4 18.46 18.38 -35.23
N GLU A 5 17.70 19.44 -35.51
CA GLU A 5 16.95 20.27 -34.58
C GLU A 5 15.61 19.60 -34.21
N ASN A 6 15.27 19.72 -32.94
CA ASN A 6 14.15 19.07 -32.26
C ASN A 6 12.81 19.70 -32.70
N ASP A 7 12.03 18.98 -33.50
CA ASP A 7 10.64 19.32 -33.83
C ASP A 7 9.73 18.87 -32.68
N GLY A 8 9.09 19.83 -32.05
CA GLY A 8 8.27 19.62 -30.83
C GLY A 8 7.96 20.90 -30.05
N SER A 9 8.32 22.08 -30.60
CA SER A 9 8.03 23.39 -30.03
C SER A 9 7.10 24.18 -30.95
N ARG A 10 5.95 23.61 -31.30
CA ARG A 10 4.88 24.33 -32.00
C ARG A 10 3.55 23.97 -31.35
N ASN A 11 2.88 25.00 -30.79
CA ASN A 11 1.49 25.06 -30.33
C ASN A 11 1.20 25.21 -28.83
N ILE A 12 1.92 26.05 -28.07
CA ILE A 12 1.34 26.65 -26.86
C ILE A 12 1.72 28.15 -26.66
N SER A 13 2.10 28.85 -27.73
CA SER A 13 2.48 30.27 -27.66
C SER A 13 1.58 31.22 -28.45
N ASN A 14 0.41 30.75 -28.93
CA ASN A 14 -0.51 31.55 -29.75
C ASN A 14 -1.96 31.57 -29.23
N ALA A 15 -2.19 31.43 -27.91
CA ALA A 15 -3.55 31.41 -27.38
C ALA A 15 -3.89 32.44 -26.31
N ASN A 16 -3.00 33.40 -25.96
CA ASN A 16 -3.32 34.45 -24.98
C ASN A 16 -2.54 35.77 -25.17
N LEU A 17 -2.21 36.12 -26.41
CA LEU A 17 -1.61 37.45 -26.73
C LEU A 17 -2.62 38.44 -27.31
N GLU A 18 -3.93 38.12 -27.27
CA GLU A 18 -5.00 39.02 -27.72
C GLU A 18 -5.72 39.76 -26.60
N ASP A 19 -5.46 39.46 -25.32
CA ASP A 19 -6.09 40.17 -24.18
C ASP A 19 -5.13 41.05 -23.36
N THR A 20 -3.88 41.20 -23.78
CA THR A 20 -3.00 42.29 -23.31
C THR A 20 -3.21 43.56 -24.15
N LYS A 21 -4.46 43.83 -24.53
CA LYS A 21 -4.86 45.19 -24.84
C LYS A 21 -5.06 45.91 -23.50
N THR A 22 -3.94 46.52 -23.12
CA THR A 22 -3.89 47.92 -22.74
C THR A 22 -4.45 48.29 -21.37
N GLU A 23 -3.73 47.89 -20.33
CA GLU A 23 -3.67 48.63 -19.06
C GLU A 23 -3.45 50.13 -19.35
N ASP A 24 -2.57 50.45 -20.30
CA ASP A 24 -2.31 51.83 -20.74
C ASP A 24 -3.47 52.51 -21.51
N GLU A 25 -4.23 51.82 -22.38
CA GLU A 25 -5.41 52.42 -23.07
C GLU A 25 -6.65 52.45 -22.17
N TYR A 26 -6.81 51.49 -21.26
CA TYR A 26 -7.86 51.53 -20.24
C TYR A 26 -7.64 52.69 -19.28
N ASN A 27 -6.41 52.88 -18.81
CA ASN A 27 -6.02 54.00 -17.97
C ASN A 27 -6.16 55.34 -18.73
N LEU A 28 -5.75 55.43 -20.00
CA LEU A 28 -5.92 56.67 -20.78
C LEU A 28 -7.39 57.03 -21.05
N ALA A 29 -8.21 56.05 -21.42
CA ALA A 29 -9.63 56.28 -21.71
C ALA A 29 -10.41 56.68 -20.45
N ARG A 30 -10.01 56.19 -19.27
CA ARG A 30 -10.70 56.46 -18.00
C ARG A 30 -10.19 57.73 -17.31
N LEU A 31 -8.93 58.09 -17.47
CA LEU A 31 -8.40 59.41 -17.07
C LEU A 31 -9.12 60.55 -17.80
N GLN A 32 -9.46 60.34 -19.07
CA GLN A 32 -10.30 61.30 -19.82
C GLN A 32 -11.71 61.41 -19.23
N GLU A 33 -12.28 60.31 -18.76
CA GLU A 33 -13.61 60.30 -18.12
C GLU A 33 -13.61 60.92 -16.72
N VAL A 34 -12.53 60.78 -15.93
CA VAL A 34 -12.38 61.43 -14.61
C VAL A 34 -12.19 62.94 -14.77
N VAL A 35 -11.41 63.37 -15.77
CA VAL A 35 -11.27 64.80 -16.12
C VAL A 35 -12.62 65.39 -16.57
N GLU A 36 -13.48 64.58 -17.21
CA GLU A 36 -14.81 64.99 -17.68
C GLU A 36 -15.87 64.97 -16.56
N GLN A 37 -15.83 64.01 -15.64
CA GLN A 37 -16.80 63.88 -14.53
C GLN A 37 -16.56 64.84 -13.37
N GLU A 38 -15.31 65.20 -13.06
CA GLU A 38 -14.99 66.10 -11.92
C GLU A 38 -15.20 67.59 -12.23
N GLY A 39 -15.67 67.95 -13.44
CA GLY A 39 -16.15 69.30 -13.77
C GLY A 39 -15.18 70.41 -13.35
N ILE A 40 -13.92 70.32 -13.81
CA ILE A 40 -12.83 71.21 -13.38
C ILE A 40 -13.07 72.65 -13.85
N ALA A 41 -13.75 73.44 -13.04
CA ALA A 41 -13.97 74.86 -13.27
C ALA A 41 -12.65 75.64 -13.15
N SER A 42 -12.38 76.48 -14.15
CA SER A 42 -11.14 77.22 -14.46
C SER A 42 -10.54 78.18 -13.40
N ASN A 43 -10.91 78.12 -12.11
CA ASN A 43 -10.54 79.14 -11.12
C ASN A 43 -10.00 78.65 -9.76
N SER A 44 -9.45 77.44 -9.65
CA SER A 44 -8.71 77.00 -8.45
C SER A 44 -7.20 77.02 -8.66
N ASN A 45 -6.45 77.44 -7.63
CA ASN A 45 -4.98 77.52 -7.61
C ASN A 45 -4.31 76.25 -8.14
N LEU A 46 -3.41 76.41 -9.13
CA LEU A 46 -2.75 75.35 -9.88
C LEU A 46 -2.02 74.30 -9.00
N SER A 47 -1.45 74.72 -7.86
CA SER A 47 -0.77 73.81 -6.93
C SER A 47 -1.71 72.89 -6.15
N ALA A 48 -2.94 73.33 -5.88
CA ALA A 48 -3.96 72.51 -5.22
C ALA A 48 -4.56 71.48 -6.19
N LEU A 49 -4.61 71.81 -7.49
CA LEU A 49 -5.03 70.88 -8.54
C LEU A 49 -4.01 69.77 -8.76
N GLN A 50 -2.71 70.11 -8.77
CA GLN A 50 -1.64 69.10 -8.89
C GLN A 50 -1.62 68.13 -7.71
N GLY A 51 -1.80 68.61 -6.47
CA GLY A 51 -1.87 67.72 -5.30
C GLY A 51 -3.06 66.76 -5.34
N LYS A 52 -4.23 67.22 -5.80
CA LYS A 52 -5.43 66.38 -5.95
C LYS A 52 -5.32 65.37 -7.09
N LEU A 53 -4.67 65.73 -8.19
CA LEU A 53 -4.38 64.82 -9.30
C LEU A 53 -3.44 63.70 -8.86
N VAL A 54 -2.36 64.04 -8.14
CA VAL A 54 -1.41 63.04 -7.61
C VAL A 54 -2.09 62.12 -6.57
N GLU A 55 -2.94 62.66 -5.70
CA GLU A 55 -3.67 61.83 -4.72
C GLU A 55 -4.73 60.92 -5.37
N ALA A 56 -5.32 61.35 -6.50
CA ALA A 56 -6.22 60.50 -7.29
C ALA A 56 -5.44 59.37 -7.99
N GLU A 57 -4.28 59.68 -8.56
CA GLU A 57 -3.38 58.72 -9.22
C GLU A 57 -2.87 57.65 -8.23
N GLU A 58 -2.40 58.05 -7.05
CA GLU A 58 -1.95 57.11 -6.00
C GLU A 58 -3.09 56.22 -5.47
N ARG A 59 -4.32 56.76 -5.39
CA ARG A 59 -5.49 55.95 -5.01
C ARG A 59 -5.82 54.93 -6.08
N GLU A 60 -5.80 55.33 -7.35
CA GLU A 60 -6.07 54.44 -8.48
C GLU A 60 -5.03 53.33 -8.61
N GLU A 61 -3.73 53.63 -8.47
CA GLU A 61 -2.69 52.60 -8.41
C GLU A 61 -2.94 51.60 -7.27
N GLY A 62 -3.40 52.09 -6.12
CA GLY A 62 -3.81 51.26 -4.98
C GLY A 62 -4.98 50.33 -5.31
N TYR A 63 -6.02 50.83 -5.99
CA TYR A 63 -7.19 50.05 -6.40
C TYR A 63 -6.83 49.00 -7.46
N VAL A 64 -6.10 49.38 -8.51
CA VAL A 64 -5.64 48.46 -9.57
C VAL A 64 -4.81 47.33 -8.96
N LYS A 65 -3.89 47.66 -8.04
CA LYS A 65 -3.10 46.65 -7.34
C LYS A 65 -4.00 45.69 -6.56
N LEU A 66 -4.96 46.19 -5.78
CA LEU A 66 -5.89 45.34 -5.01
C LEU A 66 -6.73 44.42 -5.91
N GLU A 67 -7.22 44.90 -7.05
CA GLU A 67 -7.96 44.08 -8.02
C GLU A 67 -7.08 42.98 -8.65
N VAL A 68 -5.82 43.30 -8.99
CA VAL A 68 -4.86 42.32 -9.52
C VAL A 68 -4.55 41.23 -8.47
N TRP A 69 -4.29 41.59 -7.21
CA TRP A 69 -4.06 40.60 -6.14
C TRP A 69 -5.31 39.73 -5.89
N GLN A 70 -6.51 40.31 -5.95
CA GLN A 70 -7.75 39.55 -5.80
C GLN A 70 -7.99 38.58 -6.96
N ASN A 71 -7.72 39.02 -8.19
CA ASN A 71 -7.86 38.19 -9.39
C ASN A 71 -6.83 37.07 -9.42
N GLU A 72 -5.58 37.32 -9.00
CA GLU A 72 -4.53 36.29 -8.89
C GLU A 72 -4.88 35.24 -7.83
N GLN A 73 -5.39 35.67 -6.67
CA GLN A 73 -5.89 34.75 -5.63
C GLN A 73 -7.12 33.96 -6.11
N ALA A 74 -8.04 34.59 -6.83
CA ALA A 74 -9.22 33.92 -7.39
C ALA A 74 -8.83 32.86 -8.43
N MET A 75 -7.91 33.19 -9.34
CA MET A 75 -7.35 32.28 -10.35
C MET A 75 -6.61 31.11 -9.69
N GLN A 76 -5.80 31.37 -8.66
CA GLN A 76 -5.10 30.32 -7.91
C GLN A 76 -6.07 29.42 -7.15
N ASN A 77 -7.10 29.98 -6.52
CA ASN A 77 -8.13 29.24 -5.79
C ASN A 77 -8.98 28.38 -6.74
N GLN A 78 -9.30 28.87 -7.94
CA GLN A 78 -10.05 28.11 -8.94
C GLN A 78 -9.23 26.92 -9.48
N ASN A 79 -7.96 27.14 -9.79
CA ASN A 79 -7.05 26.08 -10.21
C ASN A 79 -6.83 25.06 -9.08
N ALA A 80 -6.67 25.52 -7.83
CA ALA A 80 -6.55 24.65 -6.67
C ALA A 80 -7.83 23.82 -6.43
N ALA A 81 -9.01 24.43 -6.55
CA ALA A 81 -10.29 23.73 -6.41
C ALA A 81 -10.49 22.66 -7.49
N TYR A 82 -10.07 22.92 -8.73
CA TYR A 82 -10.11 21.95 -9.82
C TYR A 82 -9.23 20.72 -9.53
N TRP A 83 -7.94 20.93 -9.18
CA TRP A 83 -7.03 19.83 -8.86
C TRP A 83 -7.43 19.07 -7.59
N LEU A 84 -7.95 19.79 -6.58
CA LEU A 84 -8.49 19.20 -5.37
C LEU A 84 -9.72 18.32 -5.68
N GLY A 85 -10.60 18.78 -6.57
CA GLY A 85 -11.75 18.00 -7.03
C GLY A 85 -11.35 16.68 -7.68
N ILE A 86 -10.32 16.70 -8.53
CA ILE A 86 -9.75 15.48 -9.15
C ILE A 86 -9.17 14.55 -8.08
N TYR A 87 -8.41 15.09 -7.13
CA TYR A 87 -7.84 14.29 -6.04
C TYR A 87 -8.93 13.61 -5.19
N VAL A 88 -9.96 14.36 -4.80
CA VAL A 88 -11.12 13.82 -4.05
C VAL A 88 -11.83 12.74 -4.85
N ALA A 89 -11.98 12.90 -6.16
CA ALA A 89 -12.55 11.87 -7.02
C ALA A 89 -11.71 10.57 -7.01
N PHE A 90 -10.38 10.67 -7.07
CA PHE A 90 -9.50 9.50 -6.93
C PHE A 90 -9.64 8.82 -5.57
N CYS A 91 -9.65 9.57 -4.47
CA CYS A 91 -9.86 9.01 -3.14
C CYS A 91 -11.22 8.30 -3.04
N PHE A 92 -12.27 8.88 -3.63
CA PHE A 92 -13.58 8.25 -3.64
C PHE A 92 -13.58 6.93 -4.44
N ILE A 93 -12.93 6.91 -5.61
CA ILE A 93 -12.76 5.70 -6.42
C ILE A 93 -11.99 4.63 -5.63
N GLU A 94 -10.92 5.01 -4.93
CA GLU A 94 -10.13 4.09 -4.09
C GLU A 94 -10.97 3.48 -2.98
N ILE A 95 -11.80 4.27 -2.29
CA ILE A 95 -12.69 3.78 -1.23
C ILE A 95 -13.70 2.78 -1.81
N VAL A 96 -14.35 3.12 -2.92
CA VAL A 96 -15.32 2.24 -3.58
C VAL A 96 -14.64 0.95 -4.03
N TRP A 97 -13.43 1.05 -4.60
CA TRP A 97 -12.62 -0.10 -5.01
C TRP A 97 -12.27 -1.00 -3.83
N ALA A 98 -11.80 -0.42 -2.73
CA ALA A 98 -11.47 -1.17 -1.51
C ALA A 98 -12.70 -1.89 -0.93
N MET A 99 -13.87 -1.24 -0.90
CA MET A 99 -15.11 -1.87 -0.48
C MET A 99 -15.50 -3.03 -1.40
N MET A 100 -15.41 -2.83 -2.71
CA MET A 100 -15.69 -3.88 -3.69
C MET A 100 -14.74 -5.07 -3.53
N GLN A 101 -13.44 -4.82 -3.34
CA GLN A 101 -12.44 -5.85 -3.09
C GLN A 101 -12.78 -6.67 -1.84
N TRP A 102 -13.17 -6.02 -0.74
CA TRP A 102 -13.59 -6.70 0.49
C TRP A 102 -14.79 -7.61 0.25
N VAL A 103 -15.83 -7.11 -0.43
CA VAL A 103 -17.05 -7.88 -0.73
C VAL A 103 -16.74 -9.07 -1.63
N VAL A 104 -15.98 -8.87 -2.71
CA VAL A 104 -15.59 -9.94 -3.64
C VAL A 104 -14.76 -11.01 -2.94
N THR A 105 -13.79 -10.60 -2.12
CA THR A 105 -12.94 -11.53 -1.36
C THR A 105 -13.76 -12.34 -0.37
N PHE A 106 -14.68 -11.70 0.34
CA PHE A 106 -15.53 -12.36 1.32
C PHE A 106 -16.47 -13.39 0.67
N ILE A 107 -17.19 -12.99 -0.37
CA ILE A 107 -18.11 -13.88 -1.10
C ILE A 107 -17.32 -15.02 -1.79
N GLY A 108 -16.19 -14.69 -2.41
CA GLY A 108 -15.30 -15.66 -3.05
C GLY A 108 -14.77 -16.69 -2.06
N GLY A 109 -14.31 -16.24 -0.89
CA GLY A 109 -13.86 -17.09 0.21
C GLY A 109 -14.94 -18.03 0.71
N LEU A 110 -16.14 -17.51 0.98
CA LEU A 110 -17.29 -18.33 1.38
C LEU A 110 -17.67 -19.38 0.33
N LYS A 111 -17.66 -19.00 -0.96
CA LYS A 111 -17.97 -19.93 -2.05
C LYS A 111 -16.89 -21.02 -2.18
N ALA A 112 -15.62 -20.66 -2.05
CA ALA A 112 -14.50 -21.60 -2.08
C ALA A 112 -14.55 -22.58 -0.91
N SER A 113 -14.75 -22.08 0.31
CA SER A 113 -14.96 -22.88 1.51
C SER A 113 -16.10 -23.88 1.33
N ARG A 114 -17.28 -23.40 0.93
CA ARG A 114 -18.46 -24.24 0.72
C ARG A 114 -18.21 -25.33 -0.32
N ASN A 115 -17.52 -25.00 -1.40
CA ASN A 115 -17.17 -25.95 -2.44
C ASN A 115 -16.22 -27.04 -1.90
N ILE A 116 -15.17 -26.66 -1.18
CA ILE A 116 -14.20 -27.59 -0.59
C ILE A 116 -14.89 -28.47 0.46
N HIS A 117 -15.74 -27.89 1.31
CA HIS A 117 -16.52 -28.62 2.31
C HIS A 117 -17.43 -29.66 1.67
N ASN A 118 -18.18 -29.27 0.62
CA ASN A 118 -19.07 -30.17 -0.08
C ASN A 118 -18.31 -31.30 -0.78
N GLN A 119 -17.15 -31.02 -1.39
CA GLN A 119 -16.30 -32.05 -2.01
C GLN A 119 -15.74 -33.02 -0.97
N LEU A 120 -15.30 -32.50 0.19
CA LEU A 120 -14.81 -33.31 1.29
C LEU A 120 -15.92 -34.21 1.85
N LEU A 121 -17.11 -33.65 2.09
CA LEU A 121 -18.28 -34.37 2.56
C LEU A 121 -18.69 -35.46 1.56
N HIS A 122 -18.80 -35.11 0.28
CA HIS A 122 -19.13 -36.06 -0.76
C HIS A 122 -18.13 -37.23 -0.81
N SER A 123 -16.84 -36.93 -0.73
CA SER A 123 -15.78 -37.95 -0.78
C SER A 123 -15.83 -38.90 0.43
N ILE A 124 -16.17 -38.38 1.61
CA ILE A 124 -16.24 -39.18 2.84
C ILE A 124 -17.51 -40.03 2.88
N VAL A 125 -18.66 -39.49 2.48
CA VAL A 125 -19.92 -40.25 2.44
C VAL A 125 -19.85 -41.44 1.47
N HIS A 126 -19.08 -41.31 0.38
CA HIS A 126 -18.88 -42.37 -0.60
C HIS A 126 -17.61 -43.21 -0.34
N ALA A 127 -16.92 -43.01 0.79
CA ALA A 127 -15.73 -43.77 1.10
C ALA A 127 -16.07 -45.23 1.41
N THR A 128 -15.15 -46.14 1.07
CA THR A 128 -15.33 -47.57 1.37
C THR A 128 -15.31 -47.81 2.89
N PRO A 129 -16.00 -48.84 3.41
CA PRO A 129 -15.97 -49.17 4.84
C PRO A 129 -14.54 -49.32 5.40
N ARG A 130 -13.62 -49.87 4.60
CA ARG A 130 -12.20 -50.01 4.94
C ARG A 130 -11.51 -48.67 5.27
N PHE A 131 -11.96 -47.57 4.69
CA PHE A 131 -11.44 -46.23 5.02
C PHE A 131 -11.72 -45.87 6.48
N PHE A 132 -12.91 -46.22 6.99
CA PHE A 132 -13.32 -45.94 8.36
C PHE A 132 -12.66 -46.88 9.37
N ASP A 133 -12.28 -48.10 8.97
CA ASP A 133 -11.52 -49.02 9.82
C ASP A 133 -10.05 -48.60 10.00
N THR A 134 -9.47 -47.98 8.96
CA THR A 134 -8.04 -47.61 8.93
C THR A 134 -7.78 -46.18 9.37
N THR A 135 -8.79 -45.30 9.29
CA THR A 135 -8.64 -43.88 9.59
C THR A 135 -9.34 -43.52 10.90
N PRO A 136 -8.63 -43.05 11.93
CA PRO A 136 -9.26 -42.65 13.19
C PRO A 136 -10.30 -41.55 12.96
N VAL A 137 -11.49 -41.69 13.57
CA VAL A 137 -12.58 -40.70 13.47
C VAL A 137 -12.12 -39.29 13.86
N GLY A 138 -11.22 -39.17 14.84
CA GLY A 138 -10.64 -37.88 15.23
C GLY A 138 -9.88 -37.16 14.11
N ARG A 139 -9.24 -37.90 13.18
CA ARG A 139 -8.57 -37.30 12.00
C ARG A 139 -9.57 -36.71 11.02
N ILE A 140 -10.73 -37.37 10.85
CA ILE A 140 -11.82 -36.89 10.01
C ILE A 140 -12.42 -35.61 10.60
N ILE A 141 -12.67 -35.60 11.91
CA ILE A 141 -13.18 -34.41 12.63
C ILE A 141 -12.19 -33.24 12.53
N ASN A 142 -10.89 -33.47 12.71
CA ASN A 142 -9.87 -32.43 12.57
C ASN A 142 -9.86 -31.81 11.17
N ARG A 143 -10.08 -32.60 10.10
CA ARG A 143 -10.21 -32.09 8.73
C ARG A 143 -11.44 -31.20 8.55
N PHE A 144 -12.59 -31.61 9.10
CA PHE A 144 -13.82 -30.79 9.02
C PHE A 144 -13.79 -29.54 9.90
N SER A 145 -13.01 -29.56 10.98
CA SER A 145 -12.95 -28.45 11.93
C SER A 145 -11.73 -27.56 11.67
N ARG A 146 -10.53 -28.01 12.05
CA ARG A 146 -9.31 -27.19 12.02
C ARG A 146 -8.83 -26.88 10.60
N ASP A 147 -8.85 -27.87 9.71
CA ASP A 147 -8.39 -27.63 8.33
C ASP A 147 -9.39 -26.74 7.58
N MET A 148 -10.70 -26.95 7.75
CA MET A 148 -11.73 -26.07 7.18
C MET A 148 -11.62 -24.64 7.72
N GLN A 149 -11.40 -24.45 9.02
CA GLN A 149 -11.18 -23.12 9.60
C GLN A 149 -9.97 -22.41 8.96
N THR A 150 -8.91 -23.16 8.63
CA THR A 150 -7.73 -22.62 7.94
C THR A 150 -8.07 -22.20 6.51
N VAL A 151 -8.91 -22.96 5.81
CA VAL A 151 -9.41 -22.60 4.47
C VAL A 151 -10.28 -21.33 4.53
N ASP A 152 -11.16 -21.24 5.52
CA ASP A 152 -12.13 -20.16 5.68
C ASP A 152 -11.46 -18.80 5.92
N PHE A 153 -10.49 -18.76 6.84
CA PHE A 153 -9.89 -17.51 7.29
C PHE A 153 -8.43 -17.34 6.84
N GLY A 154 -7.65 -18.41 6.80
CA GLY A 154 -6.21 -18.35 6.58
C GLY A 154 -5.82 -18.23 5.11
N ILE A 155 -6.33 -19.14 4.27
CA ILE A 155 -5.89 -19.24 2.86
C ILE A 155 -6.32 -18.02 2.06
N VAL A 156 -7.58 -17.58 2.20
CA VAL A 156 -8.12 -16.44 1.44
C VAL A 156 -7.33 -15.16 1.73
N SER A 157 -7.11 -14.85 3.01
CA SER A 157 -6.31 -13.68 3.39
C SER A 157 -4.89 -13.77 2.84
N MET A 158 -4.26 -14.95 2.92
CA MET A 158 -2.91 -15.15 2.43
C MET A 158 -2.83 -14.92 0.91
N VAL A 159 -3.74 -15.49 0.12
CA VAL A 159 -3.76 -15.31 -1.33
C VAL A 159 -3.94 -13.83 -1.71
N VAL A 160 -4.85 -13.12 -1.03
CA VAL A 160 -5.07 -11.69 -1.29
C VAL A 160 -3.84 -10.87 -0.96
N SER A 161 -3.21 -11.09 0.20
CA SER A 161 -1.98 -10.39 0.56
C SER A 161 -0.83 -10.66 -0.42
N TRP A 162 -0.67 -11.91 -0.87
CA TRP A 162 0.33 -12.27 -1.86
C TRP A 162 0.08 -11.59 -3.21
N PHE A 163 -1.16 -11.62 -3.70
CA PHE A 163 -1.52 -10.99 -4.96
C PHE A 163 -1.37 -9.47 -4.90
N SER A 164 -1.84 -8.85 -3.82
CA SER A 164 -1.66 -7.42 -3.58
C SER A 164 -0.19 -7.03 -3.53
N GLY A 165 0.65 -7.81 -2.85
CA GLY A 165 2.09 -7.56 -2.79
C GLY A 165 2.76 -7.62 -4.16
N ILE A 166 2.46 -8.66 -4.96
CA ILE A 166 3.00 -8.80 -6.32
C ILE A 166 2.53 -7.62 -7.20
N MET A 167 1.26 -7.25 -7.14
CA MET A 167 0.73 -6.15 -7.93
C MET A 167 1.37 -4.81 -7.53
N SER A 168 1.49 -4.53 -6.23
CA SER A 168 2.17 -3.33 -5.75
C SER A 168 3.64 -3.28 -6.20
N LEU A 169 4.35 -4.41 -6.17
CA LEU A 169 5.72 -4.49 -6.68
C LEU A 169 5.79 -4.20 -8.18
N VAL A 170 4.91 -4.80 -8.99
CA VAL A 170 4.86 -4.60 -10.44
C VAL A 170 4.53 -3.15 -10.79
N VAL A 171 3.52 -2.56 -10.15
CA VAL A 171 3.12 -1.16 -10.38
C VAL A 171 4.25 -0.21 -10.00
N THR A 172 4.84 -0.39 -8.81
CA THR A 172 5.96 0.44 -8.35
C THR A 172 7.16 0.34 -9.31
N PHE A 173 7.48 -0.87 -9.77
CA PHE A 173 8.54 -1.09 -10.73
C PHE A 173 8.28 -0.37 -12.06
N ILE A 174 7.06 -0.46 -12.60
CA ILE A 174 6.68 0.21 -13.86
C ILE A 174 6.78 1.73 -13.72
N ILE A 175 6.27 2.29 -12.61
CA ILE A 175 6.30 3.74 -12.37
C ILE A 175 7.74 4.25 -12.30
N ILE A 176 8.59 3.61 -11.48
CA ILE A 176 9.99 4.04 -11.33
C ILE A 176 10.76 3.86 -12.64
N SER A 177 10.57 2.75 -13.35
CA SER A 177 11.23 2.49 -14.64
C SER A 177 10.83 3.50 -15.71
N SER A 178 9.58 3.98 -15.69
CA SER A 178 9.10 5.02 -16.62
C SER A 178 9.74 6.38 -16.35
N ILE A 179 10.01 6.72 -15.09
CA ILE A 179 10.63 8.01 -14.72
C ILE A 179 12.15 7.95 -14.90
N ILE A 180 12.79 6.85 -14.51
CA ILE A 180 14.25 6.66 -14.55
C ILE A 180 14.58 5.31 -15.20
N PRO A 181 14.68 5.22 -16.54
CA PRO A 181 14.93 3.94 -17.23
C PRO A 181 16.23 3.25 -16.82
N MET A 182 17.26 4.03 -16.46
CA MET A 182 18.55 3.52 -16.01
C MET A 182 18.48 2.73 -14.68
N PHE A 183 17.48 3.02 -13.83
CA PHE A 183 17.23 2.27 -12.59
C PHE A 183 17.00 0.77 -12.86
N THR A 184 16.41 0.43 -14.01
CA THR A 184 16.07 -0.95 -14.39
C THR A 184 17.28 -1.88 -14.38
N ILE A 185 18.46 -1.39 -14.77
CA ILE A 185 19.70 -2.18 -14.77
C ILE A 185 20.12 -2.53 -13.34
N GLY A 186 20.09 -1.55 -12.43
CA GLY A 186 20.37 -1.77 -11.01
C GLY A 186 19.33 -2.70 -10.35
N ALA A 187 18.05 -2.48 -10.65
CA ALA A 187 16.96 -3.31 -10.15
C ALA A 187 17.10 -4.78 -10.61
N MET A 188 17.56 -5.03 -11.84
CA MET A 188 17.80 -6.38 -12.33
C MET A 188 18.92 -7.09 -11.54
N ILE A 189 20.02 -6.39 -11.24
CA ILE A 189 21.12 -6.96 -10.44
C ILE A 189 20.64 -7.30 -9.03
N ILE A 190 19.90 -6.38 -8.39
CA ILE A 190 19.32 -6.60 -7.06
C ILE A 190 18.29 -7.75 -7.08
N SER A 191 17.48 -7.85 -8.14
CA SER A 191 16.51 -8.94 -8.28
C SER A 191 17.18 -10.31 -8.41
N ILE A 192 18.31 -10.38 -9.12
CA ILE A 192 19.08 -11.63 -9.26
C ILE A 192 19.71 -12.01 -7.92
N SER A 193 20.34 -11.07 -7.21
CA SER A 193 20.92 -11.35 -5.88
C SER A 193 19.84 -11.79 -4.89
N TYR A 194 18.68 -11.13 -4.89
CA TYR A 194 17.54 -11.52 -4.09
C TYR A 194 17.03 -12.93 -4.44
N ALA A 195 16.93 -13.29 -5.72
CA ALA A 195 16.51 -14.62 -6.15
C ALA A 195 17.45 -15.72 -5.64
N VAL A 196 18.76 -15.48 -5.67
CA VAL A 196 19.77 -16.41 -5.13
C VAL A 196 19.60 -16.56 -3.61
N ILE A 197 19.52 -15.45 -2.88
CA ILE A 197 19.33 -15.46 -1.42
C ILE A 197 18.01 -16.19 -1.06
N ALA A 198 16.92 -15.88 -1.77
CA ALA A 198 15.61 -16.48 -1.57
C ALA A 198 15.65 -18.00 -1.80
N PHE A 199 16.39 -18.49 -2.80
CA PHE A 199 16.55 -19.91 -3.05
C PHE A 199 17.19 -20.63 -1.84
N TYR A 200 18.31 -20.11 -1.35
CA TYR A 200 18.99 -20.69 -0.17
C TYR A 200 18.15 -20.59 1.10
N TYR A 201 17.50 -19.44 1.31
CA TYR A 201 16.62 -19.22 2.45
C TYR A 201 15.44 -20.19 2.44
N LEU A 202 14.74 -20.35 1.31
CA LEU A 202 13.56 -21.22 1.22
C LEU A 202 13.92 -22.68 1.50
N ASN A 203 15.03 -23.17 0.95
CA ASN A 203 15.51 -24.53 1.20
C ASN A 203 15.86 -24.73 2.68
N THR A 204 16.58 -23.79 3.28
CA THR A 204 17.03 -23.89 4.67
C THR A 204 15.86 -23.75 5.65
N SER A 205 14.96 -22.79 5.42
CA SER A 205 13.76 -22.54 6.23
C SER A 205 12.81 -23.74 6.21
N ARG A 206 12.61 -24.37 5.04
CA ARG A 206 11.80 -25.58 4.91
C ARG A 206 12.37 -26.73 5.72
N GLU A 207 13.68 -26.94 5.66
CA GLU A 207 14.34 -28.03 6.39
C GLU A 207 14.33 -27.79 7.90
N LEU A 208 14.59 -26.56 8.34
CA LEU A 208 14.49 -26.18 9.74
C LEU A 208 13.07 -26.37 10.30
N LYS A 209 12.04 -25.91 9.58
CA LYS A 209 10.64 -26.14 9.97
C LYS A 209 10.29 -27.63 10.00
N ARG A 210 10.88 -28.44 9.11
CA ARG A 210 10.73 -29.89 9.11
C ARG A 210 11.36 -30.51 10.36
N LEU A 211 12.58 -30.09 10.72
CA LEU A 211 13.26 -30.56 11.93
C LEU A 211 12.49 -30.17 13.19
N GLU A 212 12.02 -28.93 13.28
CA GLU A 212 11.17 -28.45 14.38
C GLU A 212 9.91 -29.31 14.54
N SER A 213 9.18 -29.55 13.43
CA SER A 213 7.99 -30.40 13.42
C SER A 213 8.30 -31.85 13.82
N ASN A 214 9.42 -32.40 13.36
CA ASN A 214 9.81 -33.78 13.66
C ASN A 214 10.25 -33.94 15.12
N SER A 215 10.88 -32.93 15.71
CA SER A 215 11.29 -32.92 17.13
C SER A 215 10.11 -32.76 18.09
N MET A 216 9.00 -32.18 17.65
CA MET A 216 7.79 -32.04 18.46
C MET A 216 7.11 -33.39 18.74
N SER A 217 7.12 -34.32 17.78
CA SER A 217 6.45 -35.62 17.92
C SER A 217 6.97 -36.46 19.11
N PRO A 218 8.29 -36.67 19.29
CA PRO A 218 8.82 -37.36 20.46
C PRO A 218 8.44 -36.72 21.80
N LEU A 219 8.32 -35.39 21.88
CA LEU A 219 7.92 -34.72 23.12
C LEU A 219 6.47 -35.05 23.47
N LEU A 220 5.57 -35.03 22.48
CA LEU A 220 4.17 -35.39 22.69
C LEU A 220 4.02 -36.86 23.10
N SER A 221 4.77 -37.77 22.48
CA SER A 221 4.79 -39.19 22.88
C SER A 221 5.29 -39.39 24.32
N LEU A 222 6.29 -38.61 24.76
CA LEU A 222 6.77 -38.66 26.14
C LEU A 222 5.70 -38.21 27.12
N PHE A 223 4.93 -37.17 26.79
CA PHE A 223 3.81 -36.74 27.64
C PHE A 223 2.73 -37.81 27.75
N ASP A 224 2.39 -38.48 26.65
CA ASP A 224 1.45 -39.60 26.68
C ASP A 224 1.95 -40.76 27.55
N GLU A 225 3.24 -41.10 27.47
CA GLU A 225 3.86 -42.13 28.33
C GLU A 225 3.81 -41.74 29.82
N VAL A 226 4.12 -40.49 30.14
CA VAL A 226 4.11 -39.99 31.53
C VAL A 226 2.69 -39.93 32.10
N ILE A 227 1.69 -39.52 31.31
CA ILE A 227 0.29 -39.45 31.73
C ILE A 227 -0.23 -40.86 32.04
N ASN A 228 -0.01 -41.80 31.14
CA ASN A 228 -0.48 -43.18 31.31
C ASN A 228 0.32 -43.94 32.39
N GLY A 229 1.61 -43.63 32.55
CA GLY A 229 2.52 -44.29 33.49
C GLY A 229 2.66 -43.58 34.85
N VAL A 230 1.85 -42.58 35.16
CA VAL A 230 2.07 -41.68 36.32
C VAL A 230 2.15 -42.41 37.66
N SER A 231 1.35 -43.47 37.84
CA SER A 231 1.35 -44.30 39.05
C SER A 231 2.66 -45.07 39.20
N THR A 232 3.14 -45.70 38.13
CA THR A 232 4.40 -46.43 38.06
C THR A 232 5.59 -45.49 38.30
N ILE A 233 5.63 -44.32 37.64
CA ILE A 233 6.70 -43.34 37.80
C ILE A 233 6.79 -42.85 39.25
N ARG A 234 5.64 -42.66 39.92
CA ARG A 234 5.58 -42.29 41.33
C ARG A 234 6.07 -43.43 42.24
N ALA A 235 5.67 -44.66 41.96
CA ALA A 235 6.08 -45.85 42.73
C ALA A 235 7.60 -46.08 42.69
N PHE A 236 8.24 -45.87 41.53
CA PHE A 236 9.68 -46.02 41.35
C PHE A 236 10.49 -44.75 41.63
N ASN A 237 9.84 -43.65 42.08
CA ASN A 237 10.48 -42.34 42.31
C ASN A 237 11.28 -41.80 41.11
N ALA A 238 10.86 -42.14 39.87
CA ALA A 238 11.58 -41.81 38.63
C ALA A 238 11.23 -40.42 38.06
N LYS A 239 10.55 -39.56 38.83
CA LYS A 239 10.05 -38.25 38.36
C LYS A 239 11.17 -37.38 37.78
N LYS A 240 12.31 -37.31 38.47
CA LYS A 240 13.45 -36.46 38.06
C LYS A 240 14.01 -36.85 36.69
N TYR A 241 14.05 -38.16 36.40
CA TYR A 241 14.52 -38.67 35.12
C TYR A 241 13.61 -38.20 33.97
N TYR A 242 12.30 -38.43 34.08
CA TYR A 242 11.33 -38.01 33.06
C TYR A 242 11.25 -36.49 32.89
N ILE A 243 11.41 -35.71 33.97
CA ILE A 243 11.49 -34.24 33.87
C ILE A 243 12.74 -33.80 33.08
N MET A 244 13.90 -34.41 33.36
CA MET A 244 15.13 -34.09 32.64
C MET A 244 15.02 -34.46 31.16
N GLU A 245 14.42 -35.60 30.85
CA GLU A 245 14.18 -36.04 29.48
C GLU A 245 13.23 -35.08 28.73
N ALA A 246 12.16 -34.61 29.37
CA ALA A 246 11.26 -33.62 28.81
C ALA A 246 11.98 -32.29 28.54
N LEU A 247 12.80 -31.81 29.48
CA LEU A 247 13.59 -30.59 29.31
C LEU A 247 14.58 -30.70 28.17
N ASN A 248 15.24 -31.86 28.00
CA ASN A 248 16.14 -32.09 26.86
C ASN A 248 15.42 -31.99 25.51
N ARG A 249 14.23 -32.60 25.39
CA ARG A 249 13.42 -32.54 24.16
C ARG A 249 12.89 -31.13 23.89
N ILE A 250 12.44 -30.43 24.92
CA ILE A 250 12.04 -29.01 24.83
C ILE A 250 13.21 -28.15 24.38
N ASN A 251 14.42 -28.38 24.90
CA ASN A 251 15.60 -27.63 24.51
C ASN A 251 15.97 -27.84 23.03
N GLN A 252 15.85 -29.07 22.51
CA GLN A 252 16.02 -29.34 21.08
C GLN A 252 15.00 -28.58 20.22
N ILE A 253 13.73 -28.57 20.61
CA ILE A 253 12.68 -27.83 19.92
C ILE A 253 12.96 -26.32 19.95
N MET A 254 13.32 -25.78 21.12
CA MET A 254 13.69 -24.37 21.26
C MET A 254 14.89 -24.00 20.40
N GLN A 255 15.90 -24.87 20.30
CA GLN A 255 17.07 -24.63 19.46
C GLN A 255 16.67 -24.51 17.97
N PHE A 256 15.82 -25.41 17.47
CA PHE A 256 15.33 -25.33 16.10
C PHE A 256 14.44 -24.09 15.88
N GLY A 257 13.58 -23.74 16.84
CA GLY A 257 12.76 -22.53 16.81
C GLY A 257 13.59 -21.24 16.81
N GLN A 258 14.66 -21.17 17.61
CA GLN A 258 15.56 -20.01 17.60
C GLN A 258 16.32 -19.89 16.28
N LEU A 259 16.69 -21.01 15.65
CA LEU A 259 17.33 -21.02 14.34
C LEU A 259 16.37 -20.58 13.24
N THR A 260 15.09 -21.00 13.27
CA THR A 260 14.08 -20.52 12.31
C THR A 260 13.83 -19.02 12.48
N ASP A 261 13.68 -18.54 13.70
CA ASP A 261 13.51 -17.10 14.00
C ASP A 261 14.75 -16.28 13.61
N GLY A 262 15.95 -16.79 13.89
CA GLY A 262 17.20 -16.15 13.50
C GLY A 262 17.32 -16.02 11.98
N LEU A 263 16.98 -17.09 11.25
CA LEU A 263 16.96 -17.10 9.79
C LEU A 263 15.94 -16.09 9.21
N GLN A 264 14.75 -15.99 9.83
CA GLN A 264 13.75 -14.97 9.46
C GLN A 264 14.25 -13.56 9.71
N ARG A 265 14.88 -13.30 10.85
CA ARG A 265 15.45 -11.98 11.18
C ARG A 265 16.54 -11.56 10.21
N VAL A 266 17.45 -12.46 9.85
CA VAL A 266 18.49 -12.17 8.85
C VAL A 266 17.87 -11.78 7.52
N LEU A 267 16.81 -12.47 7.08
CA LEU A 267 16.11 -12.10 5.84
C LEU A 267 15.46 -10.71 5.94
N ILE A 268 14.79 -10.40 7.05
CA ILE A 268 14.17 -9.08 7.25
C ILE A 268 15.23 -7.97 7.24
N LEU A 269 16.35 -8.17 7.94
CA LEU A 269 17.45 -7.20 8.02
C LEU A 269 18.19 -6.97 6.70
N GLN A 270 18.16 -7.93 5.77
CA GLN A 270 18.78 -7.79 4.44
C GLN A 270 17.82 -7.15 3.42
N VAL A 271 16.53 -7.06 3.75
CA VAL A 271 15.48 -6.48 2.89
C VAL A 271 15.18 -5.02 3.25
N GLN A 272 15.47 -4.58 4.48
CA GLN A 272 15.42 -3.17 4.91
C GLN A 272 16.71 -2.43 4.56
#